data_AF-D0NE53-F1
#
_entry.id   AF-D0NE53-F1
#
_cell.length_a   1.000
_cell.length_b   1.000
_cell.length_c   1.000
_cell.angle_alpha   90.00
_cell.angle_beta   90.00
_cell.angle_gamma   90.00
#
_symmetry.space_group_name_H-M   'P 1'
#
loop_
_entity.id
_entity.type
_entity.pdbx_description
1 polymer ?
#
loop_
_entity_poly.entity_id
_entity_poly.type
_entity_poly.pdbx_seq_one_letter_code
_entity_poly.pdbx_strand_id
1 'polypeptide(L)'
;MPRISNFVVISALAVGASIFSTASGYQTGSGGRVMWENNCDFYGSDYRSMRATPDVCGDVCAIDSKCTHWACNNYNGGTCWFKTGSRPTKTAKWGTNCGYVVSRSKDQNQGQSQGQTSSSGLSASEMGEMLGRINAYRSQNGLPGLSIDNRLVNAATLHSQDQANNCKMTHAGSNGSRLGDRIKAQGYDFSTAAENVAAGQTTVEQVMTSWWNSPGHRANLLGKNVENVGFAKVVNSGCSNYATYWTQDFGRLG
;
A
#
# COMPACT_ATOMS: atom_id res chain seq x y z
N MET A 1 -64.04 35.12 26.83
CA MET A 1 -63.60 33.85 26.20
C MET A 1 -63.49 34.11 24.70
N PRO A 2 -62.47 33.66 23.94
CA PRO A 2 -61.28 32.87 24.29
C PRO A 2 -59.93 33.61 24.09
N ARG A 3 -58.88 32.97 24.59
CA ARG A 3 -57.45 33.30 24.52
C ARG A 3 -56.87 32.93 23.16
N ILE A 4 -55.92 33.72 22.61
CA ILE A 4 -54.76 33.17 21.88
C ILE A 4 -53.56 34.12 22.07
N SER A 5 -52.59 33.69 22.89
CA SER A 5 -51.26 34.29 22.99
C SER A 5 -50.39 33.74 21.87
N ASN A 6 -49.90 34.60 20.96
CA ASN A 6 -48.88 34.22 19.99
C ASN A 6 -47.50 34.34 20.64
N PHE A 7 -46.97 33.21 21.09
CA PHE A 7 -45.55 33.05 21.43
C PHE A 7 -44.73 33.06 20.14
N VAL A 8 -43.84 34.05 20.00
CA VAL A 8 -42.78 34.04 18.99
C VAL A 8 -41.69 33.09 19.48
N VAL A 9 -41.62 31.89 18.88
CA VAL A 9 -40.51 30.97 19.10
C VAL A 9 -39.35 31.42 18.21
N ILE A 10 -38.34 32.03 18.83
CA ILE A 10 -37.05 32.32 18.18
C ILE A 10 -36.33 30.97 18.04
N SER A 11 -36.40 30.38 16.84
CA SER A 11 -35.59 29.23 16.47
C SER A 11 -34.14 29.68 16.31
N ALA A 12 -33.36 29.55 17.39
CA ALA A 12 -31.91 29.63 17.34
C ALA A 12 -31.39 28.42 16.56
N LEU A 13 -30.95 28.64 15.33
CA LEU A 13 -30.12 27.68 14.60
C LEU A 13 -28.79 27.55 15.34
N ALA A 14 -28.69 26.53 16.20
CA ALA A 14 -27.41 26.05 16.67
C ALA A 14 -26.66 25.48 15.45
N VAL A 15 -25.78 26.30 14.88
CA VAL A 15 -24.74 25.81 13.97
C VAL A 15 -23.84 24.94 14.83
N GLY A 16 -24.11 23.63 14.82
CA GLY A 16 -23.20 22.65 15.38
C GLY A 16 -21.89 22.77 14.64
N ALA A 17 -20.93 23.46 15.26
CA ALA A 17 -19.54 23.36 14.86
C ALA A 17 -19.17 21.88 15.04
N SER A 18 -19.10 21.15 13.93
CA SER A 18 -18.50 19.83 13.88
C SER A 18 -17.07 19.98 14.38
N ILE A 19 -16.86 19.69 15.65
CA ILE A 19 -15.54 19.58 16.25
C ILE A 19 -14.94 18.34 15.59
N PHE A 20 -14.19 18.53 14.52
CA PHE A 20 -13.32 17.48 14.01
C PHE A 20 -12.34 17.19 15.15
N SER A 21 -12.52 16.07 15.84
CA SER A 21 -11.51 15.56 16.76
C SER A 21 -10.25 15.30 15.94
N THR A 22 -9.30 16.23 15.98
CA THR A 22 -7.92 15.96 15.61
C THR A 22 -7.38 15.01 16.67
N ALA A 23 -7.57 13.71 16.48
CA ALA A 23 -6.91 12.72 17.31
C ALA A 23 -5.40 12.84 17.05
N SER A 24 -4.71 13.65 17.85
CA SER A 24 -3.25 13.65 17.98
C SER A 24 -2.88 12.41 18.78
N GLY A 25 -2.62 11.31 18.09
CA GLY A 25 -2.27 10.07 18.73
C GLY A 25 -1.68 9.10 17.73
N TYR A 26 -0.75 8.28 18.20
CA TYR A 26 -0.21 7.19 17.40
C TYR A 26 -1.34 6.24 16.99
N GLN A 27 -1.39 5.94 15.71
CA GLN A 27 -2.31 5.03 15.05
C GLN A 27 -1.57 3.74 14.71
N THR A 28 -2.29 2.62 14.72
CA THR A 28 -1.73 1.33 14.34
C THR A 28 -1.59 1.25 12.82
N GLY A 29 -0.43 0.76 12.34
CA GLY A 29 -0.14 0.54 10.93
C GLY A 29 0.54 -0.80 10.68
N SER A 30 0.76 -1.14 9.40
CA SER A 30 1.54 -2.34 9.02
C SER A 30 1.02 -3.65 9.60
N GLY A 31 -0.31 -3.81 9.67
CA GLY A 31 -0.94 -5.00 10.26
C GLY A 31 -0.66 -5.17 11.76
N GLY A 32 -0.54 -4.07 12.51
CA GLY A 32 -0.26 -4.11 13.95
C GLY A 32 1.21 -4.05 14.34
N ARG A 33 2.12 -4.02 13.35
CA ARG A 33 3.57 -4.11 13.59
C ARG A 33 4.22 -2.77 13.91
N VAL A 34 3.58 -1.66 13.51
CA VAL A 34 4.06 -0.31 13.80
C VAL A 34 2.96 0.56 14.39
N MET A 35 3.40 1.58 15.13
CA MET A 35 2.58 2.70 15.54
C MET A 35 3.13 3.96 14.86
N TRP A 36 2.28 4.80 14.28
CA TRP A 36 2.70 5.99 13.55
C TRP A 36 1.75 7.18 13.76
N GLU A 37 2.21 8.39 13.48
CA GLU A 37 1.42 9.61 13.68
C GLU A 37 1.67 10.61 12.55
N ASN A 38 0.72 11.53 12.37
CA ASN A 38 0.85 12.69 11.48
C ASN A 38 1.57 13.84 12.16
N ASN A 39 2.20 14.67 11.34
CA ASN A 39 2.89 15.89 11.73
C ASN A 39 3.98 15.68 12.78
N CYS A 40 4.78 14.62 12.60
CA CYS A 40 5.86 14.29 13.51
C CYS A 40 7.14 13.85 12.84
N ASP A 41 8.25 13.98 13.57
CA ASP A 41 9.59 13.57 13.17
C ASP A 41 10.40 13.06 14.36
N PHE A 42 11.35 12.18 14.07
CA PHE A 42 12.41 11.77 14.98
C PHE A 42 13.72 12.30 14.43
N TYR A 43 14.43 13.17 15.15
CA TYR A 43 15.68 13.73 14.64
C TYR A 43 16.85 12.76 14.83
N GLY A 44 17.66 12.60 13.77
CA GLY A 44 18.90 11.84 13.79
C GLY A 44 18.73 10.32 13.62
N SER A 45 19.83 9.59 13.81
CA SER A 45 19.93 8.12 13.75
C SER A 45 19.53 7.46 12.42
N ASP A 46 19.53 8.23 11.33
CA ASP A 46 19.26 7.73 9.99
C ASP A 46 20.38 6.81 9.50
N TYR A 47 20.03 5.59 9.11
CA TYR A 47 20.98 4.65 8.51
C TYR A 47 20.64 4.30 7.05
N ARG A 48 19.42 4.60 6.61
CA ARG A 48 18.95 4.38 5.23
C ARG A 48 17.78 5.30 4.91
N SER A 49 17.66 5.68 3.64
CA SER A 49 16.44 6.32 3.12
C SER A 49 15.94 5.63 1.85
N MET A 50 14.65 5.80 1.56
CA MET A 50 14.04 5.36 0.29
C MET A 50 12.83 6.23 -0.05
N ARG A 51 12.48 6.32 -1.34
CA ARG A 51 11.19 6.90 -1.74
C ARG A 51 10.05 5.92 -1.48
N ALA A 52 9.08 6.32 -0.65
CA ALA A 52 7.88 5.54 -0.36
C ALA A 52 6.87 6.39 0.42
N THR A 53 5.63 5.92 0.45
CA THR A 53 4.57 6.47 1.31
C THR A 53 4.78 6.05 2.77
N PRO A 54 4.21 6.79 3.75
CA PRO A 54 4.32 6.48 5.17
C PRO A 54 3.98 5.02 5.52
N ASP A 55 2.93 4.43 4.94
CA ASP A 55 2.53 3.04 5.19
C ASP A 55 3.63 2.05 4.80
N VAL A 56 4.26 2.26 3.65
CA VAL A 56 5.38 1.44 3.16
C VAL A 56 6.61 1.64 4.04
N CYS A 57 6.86 2.86 4.54
CA CYS A 57 7.93 3.09 5.52
C CYS A 57 7.71 2.24 6.78
N GLY A 58 6.48 2.17 7.27
CA GLY A 58 6.10 1.32 8.39
C GLY A 58 6.43 -0.15 8.14
N ASP A 59 6.02 -0.68 6.99
CA ASP A 59 6.22 -2.10 6.66
C ASP A 59 7.70 -2.45 6.49
N VAL A 60 8.45 -1.59 5.81
CA VAL A 60 9.90 -1.78 5.61
C VAL A 60 10.62 -1.73 6.96
N CYS A 61 10.26 -0.78 7.83
CA CYS A 61 10.86 -0.66 9.14
C CYS A 61 10.54 -1.86 10.05
N ALA A 62 9.30 -2.36 10.02
CA ALA A 62 8.92 -3.53 10.80
C ALA A 62 9.71 -4.79 10.41
N ILE A 63 10.09 -4.92 9.13
CA ILE A 63 10.81 -6.07 8.59
C ILE A 63 12.33 -5.94 8.77
N ASP A 64 12.87 -4.72 8.68
CA ASP A 64 14.30 -4.48 8.85
C ASP A 64 14.68 -4.52 10.33
N SER A 65 15.42 -5.56 10.74
CA SER A 65 15.86 -5.76 12.13
C SER A 65 16.66 -4.58 12.71
N LYS A 66 17.29 -3.75 11.86
CA LYS A 66 17.99 -2.54 12.28
C LYS A 66 17.05 -1.35 12.51
N CYS A 67 15.88 -1.33 11.88
CA CYS A 67 14.98 -0.18 11.93
C CYS A 67 14.14 -0.17 13.20
N THR A 68 14.42 0.68 14.17
CA THR A 68 13.60 0.81 15.37
C THR A 68 12.45 1.80 15.17
N HIS A 69 12.67 2.81 14.33
CA HIS A 69 11.72 3.87 14.04
C HIS A 69 12.01 4.51 12.68
N TRP A 70 11.08 5.31 12.19
CA TRP A 70 11.15 5.95 10.88
C TRP A 70 10.48 7.31 10.89
N ALA A 71 10.87 8.14 9.94
CA ALA A 71 10.15 9.36 9.58
C ALA A 71 9.98 9.41 8.06
N CYS A 72 8.89 9.99 7.57
CA CYS A 72 8.59 10.12 6.16
C CYS A 72 8.15 11.54 5.84
N ASN A 73 8.63 12.12 4.75
CA ASN A 73 8.03 13.34 4.22
C ASN A 73 6.87 12.99 3.30
N ASN A 74 5.86 13.85 3.22
CA ASN A 74 4.67 13.60 2.40
C ASN A 74 4.72 14.30 1.03
N TYR A 75 5.84 14.94 0.70
CA TYR A 75 6.00 15.71 -0.53
C TYR A 75 6.53 14.84 -1.68
N ASN A 76 5.97 15.00 -2.89
CA ASN A 76 6.47 14.39 -4.15
C ASN A 76 6.77 12.88 -4.06
N GLY A 77 5.78 12.10 -3.63
CA GLY A 77 5.85 10.64 -3.55
C GLY A 77 6.52 10.10 -2.29
N GLY A 78 6.95 10.98 -1.40
CA GLY A 78 7.45 10.68 -0.07
C GLY A 78 8.83 10.03 -0.01
N THR A 79 9.58 10.36 1.04
CA THR A 79 10.90 9.83 1.35
C THR A 79 10.87 9.34 2.78
N CYS A 80 11.03 8.03 2.96
CA CYS A 80 11.25 7.40 4.25
C CYS A 80 12.71 7.56 4.66
N TRP A 81 12.93 7.87 5.93
CA TRP A 81 14.21 7.77 6.62
C TRP A 81 14.08 6.76 7.76
N PHE A 82 14.77 5.64 7.61
CA PHE A 82 14.82 4.56 8.58
C PHE A 82 15.92 4.81 9.59
N LYS A 83 15.56 4.60 10.85
CA LYS A 83 16.39 4.96 12.00
C LYS A 83 16.63 3.78 12.91
N THR A 84 17.76 3.80 13.61
CA THR A 84 18.17 2.73 14.52
C THR A 84 18.46 3.24 15.93
N GLY A 85 18.63 2.33 16.88
CA GLY A 85 18.91 2.65 18.28
C GLY A 85 17.68 3.09 19.08
N SER A 86 17.93 3.71 20.24
CA SER A 86 16.89 4.20 21.15
C SER A 86 16.07 5.29 20.49
N ARG A 87 14.74 5.19 20.60
CA ARG A 87 13.80 6.15 20.01
C ARG A 87 13.94 7.51 20.71
N PRO A 88 14.31 8.60 20.00
CA PRO A 88 14.39 9.93 20.59
C PRO A 88 12.99 10.51 20.83
N THR A 89 12.91 11.63 21.56
CA THR A 89 11.66 12.35 21.78
C THR A 89 11.06 12.78 20.44
N LYS A 90 9.77 12.49 20.24
CA LYS A 90 9.00 12.93 19.08
C LYS A 90 9.00 14.46 19.00
N THR A 91 9.27 15.00 17.83
CA THR A 91 9.14 16.44 17.54
C THR A 91 7.96 16.70 16.61
N ALA A 92 7.27 17.82 16.78
CA ALA A 92 6.19 18.21 15.89
C ALA A 92 6.78 18.80 14.58
N LYS A 93 6.37 18.26 13.44
CA LYS A 93 6.83 18.71 12.12
C LYS A 93 5.75 18.52 11.08
N TRP A 94 5.28 19.63 10.52
CA TRP A 94 4.15 19.63 9.61
C TRP A 94 4.49 18.99 8.26
N GLY A 95 3.59 18.15 7.75
CA GLY A 95 3.77 17.47 6.45
C GLY A 95 4.75 16.29 6.49
N THR A 96 5.05 15.78 7.69
CA THR A 96 5.82 14.54 7.88
C THR A 96 5.05 13.55 8.74
N ASN A 97 5.37 12.27 8.55
CA ASN A 97 4.93 11.18 9.39
C ASN A 97 6.10 10.58 10.13
N CYS A 98 5.85 10.04 11.31
CA CYS A 98 6.85 9.26 12.02
C CYS A 98 6.19 8.07 12.67
N GLY A 99 6.94 6.98 12.79
CA GLY A 99 6.45 5.76 13.41
C GLY A 99 7.56 4.91 13.97
N TYR A 100 7.18 3.91 14.76
CA TYR A 100 8.10 3.00 15.41
C TYR A 100 7.55 1.58 15.43
N VAL A 101 8.45 0.62 15.47
CA VAL A 101 8.10 -0.80 15.48
C VAL A 101 7.66 -1.20 16.88
N VAL A 102 6.48 -1.83 16.98
CA VAL A 102 5.94 -2.37 18.24
C VAL A 102 5.97 -3.89 18.28
N SER A 103 5.95 -4.56 17.14
CA SER A 103 6.11 -6.01 17.05
C SER A 103 6.91 -6.39 15.82
N ARG A 104 7.91 -7.26 16.02
CA ARG A 104 8.71 -7.89 14.98
C ARG A 104 8.46 -9.38 14.85
N SER A 105 7.79 -10.00 15.82
CA SER A 105 7.59 -11.44 15.81
C SER A 105 6.51 -11.82 14.80
N LYS A 106 6.80 -12.88 14.04
CA LYS A 106 5.80 -13.73 13.39
C LYS A 106 5.20 -14.73 14.39
N ASP A 107 4.99 -14.35 15.65
CA ASP A 107 4.42 -15.28 16.63
C ASP A 107 2.90 -15.25 16.57
N GLN A 108 2.41 -16.22 15.80
CA GLN A 108 1.16 -16.92 16.03
C GLN A 108 1.07 -17.36 17.50
N ASN A 109 0.36 -16.60 18.36
CA ASN A 109 -0.59 -17.18 19.31
C ASN A 109 -1.40 -16.11 20.04
N GLN A 110 -2.56 -15.74 19.48
CA GLN A 110 -3.82 -15.67 20.24
C GLN A 110 -4.95 -15.97 19.26
N GLY A 111 -5.63 -17.09 19.50
CA GLY A 111 -6.76 -17.52 18.70
C GLY A 111 -7.92 -16.56 18.85
N GLN A 112 -8.35 -15.97 17.75
CA GLN A 112 -9.75 -15.72 17.43
C GLN A 112 -9.89 -15.52 15.90
N SER A 113 -10.98 -16.07 15.39
CA SER A 113 -11.37 -16.22 13.98
C SER A 113 -11.22 -14.96 13.11
N GLN A 114 -10.90 -15.20 11.82
CA GLN A 114 -11.04 -14.32 10.64
C GLN A 114 -9.83 -13.46 10.20
N GLY A 115 -9.47 -13.63 8.91
CA GLY A 115 -8.65 -12.72 8.12
C GLY A 115 -7.21 -13.16 7.88
N GLN A 116 -6.97 -14.09 6.95
CA GLN A 116 -5.61 -14.32 6.44
C GLN A 116 -5.12 -13.05 5.72
N THR A 117 -4.21 -12.29 6.33
CA THR A 117 -3.41 -11.30 5.61
C THR A 117 -2.41 -12.03 4.73
N SER A 118 -2.83 -12.32 3.49
CA SER A 118 -1.97 -12.88 2.46
C SER A 118 -0.77 -11.96 2.22
N SER A 119 0.43 -12.45 2.55
CA SER A 119 1.70 -11.77 2.23
C SER A 119 1.90 -11.77 0.71
N SER A 120 2.29 -10.63 0.13
CA SER A 120 2.56 -10.47 -1.31
C SER A 120 3.71 -11.30 -1.85
N GLY A 121 4.41 -12.05 -1.00
CA GLY A 121 5.57 -12.89 -1.34
C GLY A 121 6.78 -12.12 -1.87
N LEU A 122 6.75 -10.79 -1.80
CA LEU A 122 7.86 -9.90 -2.09
C LEU A 122 8.52 -9.43 -0.79
N SER A 123 9.85 -9.41 -0.77
CA SER A 123 10.60 -8.68 0.25
C SER A 123 10.43 -7.17 0.09
N ALA A 124 10.71 -6.43 1.16
CA ALA A 124 10.74 -4.96 1.14
C ALA A 124 11.68 -4.40 0.05
N SER A 125 12.83 -5.03 -0.18
CA SER A 125 13.77 -4.66 -1.23
C SER A 125 13.18 -4.89 -2.62
N GLU A 126 12.53 -6.02 -2.86
CA GLU A 126 11.91 -6.32 -4.15
C GLU A 126 10.74 -5.38 -4.45
N MET A 127 9.89 -5.10 -3.46
CA MET A 127 8.77 -4.17 -3.61
C MET A 127 9.28 -2.74 -3.92
N GLY A 128 10.33 -2.29 -3.24
CA GLY A 128 10.99 -1.02 -3.51
C GLY A 128 11.66 -0.98 -4.89
N GLU A 129 12.29 -2.08 -5.33
CA GLU A 129 12.89 -2.20 -6.66
C GLU A 129 11.82 -2.11 -7.76
N MET A 130 10.70 -2.82 -7.61
CA MET A 130 9.58 -2.77 -8.57
C MET A 130 9.03 -1.35 -8.70
N LEU A 131 8.78 -0.68 -7.57
CA LEU A 131 8.28 0.71 -7.57
C LEU A 131 9.30 1.69 -8.16
N GLY A 132 10.58 1.51 -7.84
CA GLY A 132 11.66 2.33 -8.40
C GLY A 132 11.78 2.19 -9.92
N ARG A 133 11.74 0.96 -10.44
CA ARG A 133 11.82 0.67 -11.88
C ARG A 133 10.64 1.25 -12.64
N ILE A 134 9.41 1.03 -12.18
CA ILE A 134 8.23 1.58 -12.88
C ILE A 134 8.23 3.10 -12.87
N ASN A 135 8.59 3.73 -11.75
CA ASN A 135 8.64 5.19 -11.66
C ASN A 135 9.80 5.78 -12.48
N ALA A 136 10.89 5.05 -12.68
CA ALA A 136 11.95 5.43 -13.63
C ALA A 136 11.43 5.42 -15.07
N TYR A 137 10.72 4.37 -15.50
CA TYR A 137 10.08 4.32 -16.81
C TYR A 137 9.10 5.46 -17.02
N ARG A 138 8.26 5.74 -16.02
CA ARG A 138 7.26 6.81 -16.07
C ARG A 138 7.92 8.19 -16.15
N SER A 139 8.94 8.44 -15.33
CA SER A 139 9.71 9.69 -15.35
C SER A 139 10.36 9.95 -16.72
N GLN A 140 10.98 8.93 -17.32
CA GLN A 140 11.57 9.02 -18.67
C GLN A 140 10.55 9.35 -19.76
N ASN A 141 9.27 9.10 -19.51
CA ASN A 141 8.16 9.38 -20.43
C ASN A 141 7.30 10.58 -19.97
N GLY A 142 7.79 11.41 -19.03
CA GLY A 142 7.08 12.61 -18.57
C GLY A 142 5.81 12.33 -17.77
N LEU A 143 5.69 11.15 -17.16
CA LEU A 143 4.54 10.72 -16.38
C LEU A 143 4.82 10.82 -14.87
N PRO A 144 3.79 11.16 -14.06
CA PRO A 144 3.93 11.15 -12.61
C PRO A 144 4.20 9.75 -12.09
N GLY A 145 4.99 9.65 -11.02
CA GLY A 145 5.23 8.38 -10.34
C GLY A 145 3.96 7.83 -9.69
N LEU A 146 3.90 6.51 -9.57
CA LEU A 146 2.86 5.79 -8.84
C LEU A 146 3.25 5.63 -7.37
N SER A 147 2.23 5.43 -6.53
CA SER A 147 2.38 5.05 -5.12
C SER A 147 1.80 3.66 -4.88
N ILE A 148 2.34 2.92 -3.91
CA ILE A 148 1.79 1.61 -3.57
C ILE A 148 0.47 1.78 -2.81
N ASP A 149 -0.54 0.99 -3.16
CA ASP A 149 -1.81 0.88 -2.40
C ASP A 149 -2.03 -0.56 -1.93
N ASN A 150 -2.22 -0.74 -0.63
CA ASN A 150 -2.34 -2.06 -0.01
C ASN A 150 -3.55 -2.86 -0.47
N ARG A 151 -4.63 -2.20 -0.94
CA ARG A 151 -5.80 -2.90 -1.48
C ARG A 151 -5.47 -3.54 -2.83
N LEU A 152 -4.71 -2.84 -3.66
CA LEU A 152 -4.17 -3.40 -4.91
C LEU A 152 -3.13 -4.50 -4.64
N VAL A 153 -2.29 -4.34 -3.60
CA VAL A 153 -1.36 -5.42 -3.18
C VAL A 153 -2.13 -6.67 -2.76
N ASN A 154 -3.20 -6.53 -1.98
CA ASN A 154 -4.02 -7.66 -1.55
C ASN A 154 -4.69 -8.35 -2.74
N ALA A 155 -5.26 -7.58 -3.68
CA ALA A 155 -5.87 -8.12 -4.90
C ALA A 155 -4.84 -8.89 -5.75
N ALA A 156 -3.68 -8.29 -5.99
CA ALA A 156 -2.58 -8.91 -6.72
C ALA A 156 -2.08 -10.18 -6.03
N THR A 157 -2.04 -10.20 -4.69
CA THR A 157 -1.60 -11.35 -3.91
C THR A 157 -2.57 -12.51 -4.04
N LEU A 158 -3.87 -12.26 -3.85
CA LEU A 158 -4.90 -13.29 -4.01
C LEU A 158 -4.90 -13.84 -5.45
N HIS A 159 -4.68 -12.98 -6.44
CA HIS A 159 -4.62 -13.40 -7.83
C HIS A 159 -3.36 -14.23 -8.16
N SER A 160 -2.18 -13.84 -7.66
CA SER A 160 -0.97 -14.65 -7.81
C SER A 160 -1.08 -15.99 -7.09
N GLN A 161 -1.76 -16.04 -5.93
CA GLN A 161 -2.06 -17.29 -5.22
C GLN A 161 -2.99 -18.18 -6.05
N ASP A 162 -4.05 -17.62 -6.62
CA ASP A 162 -4.98 -18.34 -7.49
C ASP A 162 -4.27 -18.91 -8.74
N GLN A 163 -3.45 -18.10 -9.42
CA GLN A 163 -2.64 -18.53 -10.56
C GLN A 163 -1.68 -19.67 -10.19
N ALA A 164 -1.02 -19.57 -9.03
CA ALA A 164 -0.09 -20.59 -8.54
C ALA A 164 -0.80 -21.88 -8.11
N ASN A 165 -1.98 -21.80 -7.49
CA ASN A 165 -2.77 -22.96 -7.08
C ASN A 165 -3.31 -23.73 -8.28
N ASN A 166 -3.60 -23.02 -9.38
CA ASN A 166 -4.09 -23.61 -10.63
C ASN A 166 -2.99 -23.84 -11.67
N CYS A 167 -1.73 -23.57 -11.32
CA CYS A 167 -0.57 -23.65 -12.20
C CYS A 167 -0.75 -22.96 -13.56
N LYS A 168 -1.46 -21.82 -13.59
CA LYS A 168 -1.89 -21.15 -14.83
C LYS A 168 -1.74 -19.64 -14.72
N MET A 169 -1.00 -19.04 -15.66
CA MET A 169 -0.95 -17.58 -15.81
C MET A 169 -2.18 -17.10 -16.57
N THR A 170 -2.95 -16.18 -15.99
CA THR A 170 -4.23 -15.70 -16.54
C THR A 170 -4.65 -14.39 -15.91
N HIS A 171 -5.39 -13.55 -16.64
CA HIS A 171 -6.04 -12.35 -16.09
C HIS A 171 -7.37 -12.67 -15.37
N ALA A 172 -8.05 -13.75 -15.78
CA ALA A 172 -9.26 -14.22 -15.11
C ALA A 172 -8.90 -15.11 -13.93
N GLY A 173 -9.53 -14.91 -12.77
CA GLY A 173 -9.43 -15.82 -11.64
C GLY A 173 -10.16 -17.14 -11.91
N SER A 174 -9.78 -18.19 -11.21
CA SER A 174 -10.37 -19.54 -11.34
C SER A 174 -11.87 -19.57 -11.04
N ASN A 175 -12.36 -18.63 -10.22
CA ASN A 175 -13.78 -18.41 -9.92
C ASN A 175 -14.52 -17.53 -10.95
N GLY A 176 -13.87 -17.18 -12.06
CA GLY A 176 -14.43 -16.30 -13.10
C GLY A 176 -14.30 -14.80 -12.84
N SER A 177 -13.72 -14.39 -11.70
CA SER A 177 -13.50 -12.97 -11.38
C SER A 177 -12.55 -12.29 -12.37
N ARG A 178 -12.84 -11.04 -12.68
CA ARG A 178 -11.95 -10.14 -13.44
C ARG A 178 -11.22 -9.21 -12.48
N LEU A 179 -10.21 -8.51 -12.98
CA LEU A 179 -9.44 -7.51 -12.22
C LEU A 179 -10.35 -6.59 -11.38
N GLY A 180 -11.36 -6.01 -12.03
CA GLY A 180 -12.29 -5.08 -11.37
C GLY A 180 -13.03 -5.68 -10.19
N ASP A 181 -13.44 -6.94 -10.28
CA ASP A 181 -14.11 -7.66 -9.19
C ASP A 181 -13.13 -7.86 -8.02
N ARG A 182 -11.89 -8.27 -8.34
CA ARG A 182 -10.86 -8.53 -7.35
C ARG A 182 -10.45 -7.28 -6.57
N ILE A 183 -10.21 -6.16 -7.25
CA ILE A 183 -9.78 -4.91 -6.58
C ILE A 183 -10.94 -4.27 -5.79
N LYS A 184 -12.18 -4.32 -6.29
CA LYS A 184 -13.37 -3.88 -5.54
C LYS A 184 -13.60 -4.71 -4.28
N ALA A 185 -13.39 -6.03 -4.35
CA ALA A 185 -13.48 -6.90 -3.18
C ALA A 185 -12.47 -6.53 -2.07
N GLN A 186 -11.39 -5.80 -2.39
CA GLN A 186 -10.44 -5.26 -1.41
C GLN A 186 -10.77 -3.83 -0.96
N GLY A 187 -11.93 -3.29 -1.34
CA GLY A 187 -12.34 -1.92 -1.00
C GLY A 187 -11.61 -0.83 -1.81
N TYR A 188 -11.08 -1.17 -2.98
CA TYR A 188 -10.52 -0.19 -3.92
C TYR A 188 -11.59 0.18 -4.96
N ASP A 189 -12.40 1.19 -4.65
CA ASP A 189 -13.36 1.77 -5.59
C ASP A 189 -12.62 2.60 -6.63
N PHE A 190 -12.60 2.11 -7.86
CA PHE A 190 -11.76 2.63 -8.93
C PHE A 190 -12.56 3.27 -10.07
N SER A 191 -12.00 4.36 -10.59
CA SER A 191 -12.39 4.96 -11.87
C SER A 191 -11.62 4.36 -13.05
N THR A 192 -10.41 3.85 -12.81
CA THR A 192 -9.58 3.18 -13.82
C THR A 192 -8.73 2.10 -13.17
N ALA A 193 -8.57 0.97 -13.84
CA ALA A 193 -7.68 -0.12 -13.42
C ALA A 193 -7.04 -0.82 -14.61
N ALA A 194 -5.85 -1.38 -14.40
CA ALA A 194 -5.14 -2.20 -15.37
C ALA A 194 -4.31 -3.28 -14.66
N GLU A 195 -3.95 -4.35 -15.35
CA GLU A 195 -3.20 -5.47 -14.77
C GLU A 195 -2.12 -5.95 -15.71
N ASN A 196 -0.97 -6.26 -15.14
CA ASN A 196 0.08 -7.06 -15.77
C ASN A 196 0.22 -8.37 -14.98
N VAL A 197 0.22 -9.51 -15.68
CA VAL A 197 0.55 -10.82 -15.11
C VAL A 197 1.79 -11.39 -15.79
N ALA A 198 2.52 -12.26 -15.09
CA ALA A 198 3.64 -13.00 -15.66
C ALA A 198 3.87 -14.31 -14.91
N ALA A 199 4.55 -15.26 -15.55
CA ALA A 199 4.99 -16.49 -14.92
C ALA A 199 6.37 -16.92 -15.44
N GLY A 200 7.16 -17.53 -14.54
CA GLY A 200 8.48 -18.10 -14.83
C GLY A 200 9.67 -17.20 -14.52
N GLN A 201 9.49 -15.87 -14.42
CA GLN A 201 10.58 -14.97 -14.02
C GLN A 201 10.91 -15.16 -12.54
N THR A 202 12.20 -15.21 -12.20
CA THR A 202 12.67 -15.48 -10.84
C THR A 202 13.12 -14.23 -10.09
N THR A 203 13.30 -13.11 -10.80
CA THR A 203 13.74 -11.83 -10.23
C THR A 203 12.85 -10.67 -10.66
N VAL A 204 12.86 -9.59 -9.86
CA VAL A 204 12.19 -8.32 -10.19
C VAL A 204 12.70 -7.76 -11.52
N GLU A 205 14.01 -7.80 -11.76
CA GLU A 205 14.59 -7.34 -13.03
C GLU A 205 14.03 -8.08 -14.24
N GLN A 206 13.94 -9.41 -14.17
CA GLN A 206 13.43 -10.24 -15.26
C GLN A 206 11.96 -9.94 -15.57
N VAL A 207 11.10 -9.84 -14.54
CA VAL A 207 9.66 -9.58 -14.75
C VAL A 207 9.41 -8.16 -15.25
N MET A 208 10.10 -7.16 -14.68
CA MET A 208 9.97 -5.77 -15.12
C MET A 208 10.47 -5.57 -16.55
N THR A 209 11.56 -6.23 -16.93
CA THR A 209 12.07 -6.23 -18.32
C THR A 209 11.10 -6.92 -19.27
N SER A 210 10.50 -8.05 -18.86
CA SER A 210 9.51 -8.78 -19.66
C SER A 210 8.26 -7.94 -19.92
N TRP A 211 7.73 -7.26 -18.89
CA TRP A 211 6.62 -6.33 -19.04
C TRP A 211 7.00 -5.11 -19.87
N TRP A 212 8.20 -4.56 -19.68
CA TRP A 212 8.67 -3.45 -20.51
C TRP A 212 8.76 -3.87 -21.97
N ASN A 213 9.21 -5.07 -22.32
CA ASN A 213 9.37 -5.50 -23.72
C ASN A 213 8.06 -5.90 -24.41
N SER A 214 6.98 -6.11 -23.66
CA SER A 214 5.64 -6.40 -24.22
C SER A 214 4.85 -5.11 -24.46
N PRO A 215 4.40 -4.79 -25.68
CA PRO A 215 3.64 -3.57 -25.96
C PRO A 215 2.39 -3.40 -25.08
N GLY A 216 1.63 -4.48 -24.85
CA GLY A 216 0.43 -4.45 -24.01
C GLY A 216 0.74 -4.15 -22.54
N HIS A 217 1.75 -4.84 -21.99
CA HIS A 217 2.15 -4.61 -20.59
C HIS A 217 2.81 -3.24 -20.40
N ARG A 218 3.63 -2.80 -21.38
CA ARG A 218 4.24 -1.46 -21.40
C ARG A 218 3.18 -0.36 -21.39
N ALA A 219 2.07 -0.53 -22.12
CA ALA A 219 0.97 0.43 -22.11
C ALA A 219 0.39 0.62 -20.69
N ASN A 220 0.30 -0.45 -19.90
CA ASN A 220 -0.13 -0.37 -18.49
C ASN A 220 0.89 0.35 -17.60
N LEU A 221 2.19 0.05 -17.75
CA LEU A 221 3.27 0.74 -17.02
C LEU A 221 3.23 2.27 -17.26
N LEU A 222 2.88 2.67 -18.48
CA LEU A 222 2.78 4.06 -18.93
C LEU A 222 1.34 4.62 -18.90
N GLY A 223 0.43 3.95 -18.19
CA GLY A 223 -0.96 4.41 -18.06
C GLY A 223 -1.04 5.81 -17.46
N LYS A 224 -1.66 6.76 -18.18
CA LYS A 224 -1.77 8.17 -17.75
C LYS A 224 -2.79 8.38 -16.62
N ASN A 225 -3.77 7.48 -16.52
CA ASN A 225 -4.93 7.61 -15.62
C ASN A 225 -4.83 6.72 -14.37
N VAL A 226 -3.64 6.22 -14.05
CA VAL A 226 -3.38 5.43 -12.84
C VAL A 226 -2.44 6.20 -11.92
N GLU A 227 -2.67 6.08 -10.62
CA GLU A 227 -1.94 6.78 -9.55
C GLU A 227 -1.39 5.78 -8.52
N ASN A 228 -2.03 4.61 -8.41
CA ASN A 228 -1.68 3.56 -7.48
C ASN A 228 -1.25 2.28 -8.17
N VAL A 229 -0.45 1.48 -7.46
CA VAL A 229 -0.01 0.16 -7.90
C VAL A 229 0.07 -0.83 -6.74
N GLY A 230 -0.18 -2.11 -7.00
CA GLY A 230 0.08 -3.23 -6.11
C GLY A 230 0.91 -4.29 -6.82
N PHE A 231 1.76 -5.00 -6.08
CA PHE A 231 2.61 -6.06 -6.63
C PHE A 231 2.50 -7.31 -5.76
N ALA A 232 2.54 -8.48 -6.40
CA ALA A 232 2.69 -9.75 -5.69
C ALA A 232 3.46 -10.78 -6.51
N LYS A 233 4.18 -11.66 -5.81
CA LYS A 233 4.90 -12.82 -6.31
C LYS A 233 4.52 -14.04 -5.47
N VAL A 234 4.17 -15.14 -6.11
CA VAL A 234 3.93 -16.43 -5.44
C VAL A 234 4.77 -17.50 -6.12
N VAL A 235 5.45 -18.31 -5.31
CA VAL A 235 6.25 -19.45 -5.77
C VAL A 235 5.52 -20.75 -5.42
N ASN A 236 5.22 -21.57 -6.42
CA ASN A 236 4.73 -22.92 -6.29
C ASN A 236 5.57 -23.88 -7.15
N SER A 237 6.56 -24.53 -6.52
CA SER A 237 7.43 -25.50 -7.19
C SER A 237 6.72 -26.80 -7.60
N GLY A 238 5.46 -26.99 -7.22
CA GLY A 238 4.64 -28.14 -7.64
C GLY A 238 4.06 -28.02 -9.05
N CYS A 239 4.15 -26.83 -9.66
CA CYS A 239 3.64 -26.60 -11.02
C CYS A 239 4.66 -27.02 -12.08
N SER A 240 4.21 -27.82 -13.05
CA SER A 240 5.07 -28.35 -14.12
C SER A 240 5.56 -27.30 -15.13
N ASN A 241 4.80 -26.21 -15.32
CA ASN A 241 5.12 -25.19 -16.33
C ASN A 241 5.98 -24.06 -15.76
N TYR A 242 5.54 -23.45 -14.65
CA TYR A 242 6.19 -22.30 -14.05
C TYR A 242 6.17 -22.43 -12.53
N ALA A 243 7.31 -22.18 -11.88
CA ALA A 243 7.38 -22.16 -10.43
C ALA A 243 6.97 -20.82 -9.82
N THR A 244 7.01 -19.71 -10.57
CA THR A 244 6.78 -18.35 -10.04
C THR A 244 5.68 -17.65 -10.82
N TYR A 245 4.76 -17.00 -10.11
CA TYR A 245 3.63 -16.24 -10.66
C TYR A 245 3.65 -14.82 -10.11
N TRP A 246 3.42 -13.84 -10.99
CA TRP A 246 3.48 -12.42 -10.68
C TRP A 246 2.19 -11.71 -11.10
N THR A 247 1.76 -10.77 -10.28
CA THR A 247 0.65 -9.86 -10.57
C THR A 247 1.06 -8.44 -10.21
N GLN A 248 0.74 -7.50 -11.09
CA GLN A 248 0.92 -6.06 -10.91
C GLN A 248 -0.38 -5.36 -11.29
N ASP A 249 -1.08 -4.87 -10.27
CA ASP A 249 -2.38 -4.22 -10.41
C ASP A 249 -2.23 -2.72 -10.30
N PHE A 250 -2.85 -1.99 -11.23
CA PHE A 250 -2.86 -0.54 -11.29
C PHE A 250 -4.25 -0.01 -10.99
N GLY A 251 -4.31 1.16 -10.36
CA GLY A 251 -5.58 1.80 -10.07
C GLY A 251 -5.52 3.32 -10.00
N ARG A 252 -6.68 3.94 -10.18
CA ARG A 252 -7.00 5.26 -9.67
C ARG A 252 -8.36 5.20 -8.98
N LEU A 253 -8.45 5.76 -7.79
CA LEU A 253 -9.70 5.83 -7.04
C LEU A 253 -10.76 6.66 -7.78
N GLY A 254 -12.03 6.31 -7.61
CA GLY A 254 -13.16 7.13 -8.09
C GLY A 254 -14.47 6.38 -8.18
#